data_AF-A0A1W9S8J7-F1
#
_entry.id   AF-A0A1W9S8J7-F1
#
_cell.length_a   1.000
_cell.length_b   1.000
_cell.length_c   1.000
_cell.angle_alpha   90.00
_cell.angle_beta   90.00
_cell.angle_gamma   90.00
#
_symmetry.space_group_name_H-M   'P 1'
#
loop_
_entity.id
_entity.type
_entity.pdbx_description
1 polymer ?
#
loop_
_entity_poly.entity_id
_entity_poly.type
_entity_poly.pdbx_seq_one_letter_code
_entity_poly.pdbx_strand_id
1 'polypeptide(L)'
;MSSLIIEQSIFSEAKIVKSTPSKAIFRCPIQSVDEVNQNNRLYPSSVLKEGMGNCKSRMNRRAFYSELDHPLPTANEQIDGIRQTTVSLKEVSHIVRDYDFKGNHLIGEMETTSTPNGGILFGLLKDKTGVGFSMRGLAELERGPDHSIVKSPLTIIAFDAVSMPSHRSAIVDFNEMKFEHNVLFESESGLVCFNGRCFMPEYFDKLIETKMIRFFDKWI
;
A
#
# COMPACT_ATOMS: atom_id res chain seq x y z
N MET A 1 -31.39 -36.81 -36.95
CA MET A 1 -31.34 -35.35 -37.07
C MET A 1 -31.05 -34.78 -35.69
N SER A 2 -29.91 -34.13 -35.47
CA SER A 2 -29.68 -33.37 -34.24
C SER A 2 -30.07 -31.91 -34.45
N SER A 3 -30.97 -31.38 -33.63
CA SER A 3 -31.30 -29.96 -33.60
C SER A 3 -30.30 -29.20 -32.73
N LEU A 4 -29.64 -28.20 -33.32
CA LEU A 4 -28.82 -27.23 -32.58
C LEU A 4 -29.78 -26.24 -31.89
N ILE A 5 -29.64 -26.09 -30.57
CA ILE A 5 -30.32 -25.03 -29.81
C ILE A 5 -29.26 -23.99 -29.43
N ILE A 6 -29.51 -22.73 -29.74
CA ILE A 6 -28.69 -21.58 -29.34
C ILE A 6 -29.62 -20.59 -28.62
N GLU A 7 -29.32 -20.25 -27.37
CA GLU A 7 -29.97 -19.15 -26.64
C GLU A 7 -29.15 -17.85 -26.70
N GLN A 8 -29.83 -16.71 -26.74
CA GLN A 8 -29.23 -15.38 -26.65
C GLN A 8 -29.01 -14.95 -25.19
N SER A 9 -27.94 -14.18 -24.95
CA SER A 9 -27.56 -13.67 -23.64
C SER A 9 -28.53 -12.60 -23.13
N ILE A 10 -29.09 -12.81 -21.94
CA ILE A 10 -29.74 -11.76 -21.14
C ILE A 10 -28.64 -10.94 -20.47
N PHE A 11 -28.64 -9.63 -20.67
CA PHE A 11 -27.80 -8.69 -19.92
C PHE A 11 -28.63 -8.03 -18.82
N SER A 12 -28.25 -8.19 -17.56
CA SER A 12 -28.62 -7.25 -16.48
C SER A 12 -27.45 -7.03 -15.53
N GLU A 13 -27.32 -5.80 -15.01
CA GLU A 13 -26.23 -5.39 -14.12
C GLU A 13 -26.48 -5.85 -12.68
N ALA A 14 -25.44 -6.37 -12.02
CA ALA A 14 -25.51 -6.88 -10.66
C ALA A 14 -25.48 -5.74 -9.62
N LYS A 15 -26.36 -5.82 -8.61
CA LYS A 15 -26.44 -4.87 -7.48
C LYS A 15 -25.66 -5.39 -6.29
N ILE A 16 -25.05 -4.49 -5.52
CA ILE A 16 -24.02 -4.83 -4.53
C ILE A 16 -24.59 -5.15 -3.10
N VAL A 17 -24.21 -6.25 -2.43
CA VAL A 17 -24.69 -6.77 -1.11
C VAL A 17 -23.68 -6.80 0.09
N LYS A 18 -22.33 -7.00 0.03
CA LYS A 18 -21.35 -7.01 1.20
C LYS A 18 -19.90 -7.49 0.97
N SER A 19 -18.84 -6.85 1.47
CA SER A 19 -17.49 -7.01 0.90
C SER A 19 -16.35 -7.72 1.68
N THR A 20 -15.35 -8.36 0.99
CA THR A 20 -14.02 -8.80 1.51
C THR A 20 -12.91 -7.82 1.13
N PRO A 21 -11.91 -7.56 1.98
CA PRO A 21 -10.91 -6.57 1.66
C PRO A 21 -10.04 -6.87 0.45
N SER A 22 -9.97 -5.93 -0.50
CA SER A 22 -9.15 -5.95 -1.70
C SER A 22 -7.93 -5.05 -1.63
N LYS A 23 -7.90 -4.13 -0.65
CA LYS A 23 -6.75 -3.27 -0.35
C LYS A 23 -6.65 -3.01 1.15
N ALA A 24 -5.47 -2.65 1.61
CA ALA A 24 -5.25 -2.11 2.95
C ALA A 24 -5.01 -0.61 2.86
N ILE A 25 -5.60 0.14 3.79
CA ILE A 25 -5.21 1.50 4.16
C ILE A 25 -4.59 1.42 5.54
N PHE A 26 -3.37 1.88 5.70
CA PHE A 26 -2.64 1.76 6.96
C PHE A 26 -1.79 2.98 7.23
N ARG A 27 -1.47 3.20 8.50
CA ARG A 27 -0.59 4.27 8.95
C ARG A 27 0.61 3.70 9.68
N CYS A 28 1.77 4.29 9.44
CA CYS A 28 2.99 3.93 10.17
C CYS A 28 4.05 5.04 10.10
N PRO A 29 5.04 5.01 11.00
CA PRO A 29 6.21 5.86 10.88
C PRO A 29 7.02 5.52 9.62
N ILE A 30 7.27 6.52 8.78
CA ILE A 30 7.99 6.36 7.51
C ILE A 30 9.36 7.07 7.50
N GLN A 31 9.59 7.99 8.44
CA GLN A 31 10.86 8.71 8.56
C GLN A 31 11.02 9.30 9.97
N SER A 32 12.26 9.34 10.47
CA SER A 32 12.61 10.06 11.70
C SER A 32 12.80 11.56 11.43
N VAL A 33 12.42 12.38 12.39
CA VAL A 33 12.44 13.84 12.30
C VAL A 33 13.29 14.38 13.43
N ASP A 34 14.25 15.25 13.14
CA ASP A 34 15.16 15.86 14.12
C ASP A 34 15.96 14.85 14.99
N GLU A 35 16.11 13.61 14.50
CA GLU A 35 16.86 12.53 15.14
C GLU A 35 17.80 11.83 14.14
N VAL A 36 18.91 11.28 14.65
CA VAL A 36 19.84 10.49 13.85
C VAL A 36 19.26 9.08 13.61
N ASN A 37 19.08 8.72 12.35
CA ASN A 37 18.57 7.40 11.96
C ASN A 37 19.70 6.34 11.89
N GLN A 38 19.36 5.09 11.52
CA GLN A 38 20.34 3.99 11.46
C GLN A 38 21.45 4.19 10.41
N ASN A 39 21.23 5.10 9.46
CA ASN A 39 22.21 5.45 8.43
C ASN A 39 23.10 6.63 8.83
N ASN A 40 23.09 7.01 10.13
CA ASN A 40 23.80 8.18 10.66
C ASN A 40 23.41 9.48 9.95
N ARG A 41 22.11 9.64 9.64
CA ARG A 41 21.56 10.84 9.00
C ARG A 41 20.51 11.48 9.89
N LEU A 42 20.58 12.80 10.02
CA LEU A 42 19.57 13.62 10.67
C LEU A 42 18.79 14.39 9.60
N TYR A 43 17.46 14.35 9.71
CA TYR A 43 16.55 15.04 8.81
C TYR A 43 15.85 16.17 9.57
N PRO A 44 16.22 17.44 9.35
CA PRO A 44 15.58 18.56 10.02
C PRO A 44 14.09 18.65 9.68
N SER A 45 13.24 18.97 10.66
CA SER A 45 11.79 19.09 10.48
C SER A 45 11.42 20.07 9.38
N SER A 46 12.13 21.20 9.27
CA SER A 46 11.90 22.18 8.21
C SER A 46 12.13 21.61 6.81
N VAL A 47 13.21 20.84 6.63
CA VAL A 47 13.58 20.20 5.35
C VAL A 47 12.56 19.12 4.97
N LEU A 48 12.13 18.30 5.93
CA LEU A 48 11.09 17.29 5.68
C LEU A 48 9.73 17.92 5.37
N LYS A 49 9.34 18.99 6.08
CA LYS A 49 8.10 19.72 5.80
C LYS A 49 8.09 20.30 4.39
N GLU A 50 9.19 20.90 3.96
CA GLU A 50 9.35 21.41 2.60
C GLU A 50 9.24 20.28 1.57
N GLY A 51 10.01 19.20 1.74
CA GLY A 51 10.01 18.05 0.83
C GLY A 51 8.65 17.36 0.73
N MET A 52 7.96 17.17 1.85
CA MET A 52 6.61 16.58 1.89
C MET A 52 5.54 17.54 1.36
N GLY A 53 5.71 18.86 1.54
CA GLY A 53 4.86 19.87 0.91
C GLY A 53 4.86 19.74 -0.61
N ASN A 54 6.02 19.52 -1.22
CA ASN A 54 6.17 19.28 -2.66
C ASN A 54 5.54 17.95 -3.13
N CYS A 55 5.24 17.03 -2.21
CA CYS A 55 4.61 15.74 -2.52
C CYS A 55 3.07 15.81 -2.56
N LYS A 56 2.44 16.83 -1.97
CA LYS A 56 0.96 16.91 -1.86
C LYS A 56 0.25 16.84 -3.21
N SER A 57 0.82 17.42 -4.28
CA SER A 57 0.23 17.35 -5.62
C SER A 57 0.15 15.90 -6.15
N ARG A 58 1.17 15.08 -5.89
CA ARG A 58 1.20 13.66 -6.25
C ARG A 58 0.23 12.85 -5.39
N MET A 59 0.12 13.15 -4.10
CA MET A 59 -0.85 12.49 -3.20
C MET A 59 -2.30 12.77 -3.63
N ASN A 60 -2.63 14.04 -3.89
CA ASN A 60 -3.97 14.45 -4.31
C ASN A 60 -4.40 13.83 -5.64
N ARG A 61 -3.44 13.57 -6.54
CA ARG A 61 -3.66 12.87 -7.81
C ARG A 61 -3.56 11.35 -7.70
N ARG A 62 -3.33 10.82 -6.49
CA ARG A 62 -3.09 9.40 -6.22
C ARG A 62 -1.95 8.80 -7.06
N ALA A 63 -0.92 9.61 -7.27
CA ALA A 63 0.25 9.30 -8.11
C ALA A 63 1.57 9.36 -7.32
N PHE A 64 1.52 9.39 -5.98
CA PHE A 64 2.71 9.23 -5.15
C PHE A 64 2.97 7.75 -4.90
N TYR A 65 3.47 7.09 -5.94
CA TYR A 65 3.74 5.66 -5.96
C TYR A 65 4.96 5.27 -5.12
N SER A 66 4.97 4.05 -4.62
CA SER A 66 6.09 3.42 -3.93
C SER A 66 6.14 1.92 -4.21
N GLU A 67 7.32 1.33 -4.04
CA GLU A 67 7.61 -0.04 -4.47
C GLU A 67 7.65 -1.00 -3.28
N LEU A 68 7.59 -2.30 -3.58
CA LEU A 68 7.95 -3.35 -2.63
C LEU A 68 9.43 -3.67 -2.86
N ASP A 69 10.22 -3.49 -1.82
CA ASP A 69 11.67 -3.37 -1.82
C ASP A 69 12.23 -2.21 -2.66
N HIS A 70 13.50 -1.87 -2.40
CA HIS A 70 14.22 -0.94 -3.25
C HIS A 70 14.59 -1.60 -4.58
N PRO A 71 14.72 -0.82 -5.67
CA PRO A 71 15.29 -1.34 -6.91
C PRO A 71 16.67 -1.91 -6.64
N LEU A 72 16.86 -3.19 -6.99
CA LEU A 72 18.15 -3.85 -6.84
C LEU A 72 19.18 -3.20 -7.76
N PRO A 73 20.40 -2.93 -7.27
CA PRO A 73 21.48 -2.43 -8.11
C PRO A 73 21.83 -3.48 -9.16
N THR A 74 22.18 -3.00 -10.34
CA THR A 74 22.62 -3.78 -11.48
C THR A 74 24.11 -3.52 -11.72
N ALA A 75 24.70 -4.18 -12.72
CA ALA A 75 26.07 -3.85 -13.14
C ALA A 75 26.14 -2.57 -14.01
N ASN A 76 25.05 -1.79 -14.09
CA ASN A 76 24.93 -0.63 -14.96
C ASN A 76 24.48 0.60 -14.14
N GLU A 77 25.44 1.48 -13.87
CA GLU A 77 25.25 2.68 -13.06
C GLU A 77 24.17 3.63 -13.62
N GLN A 78 24.02 3.69 -14.95
CA GLN A 78 23.00 4.53 -15.59
C GLN A 78 21.60 4.00 -15.30
N ILE A 79 21.41 2.69 -15.41
CA ILE A 79 20.13 2.03 -15.09
C ILE A 79 19.82 2.20 -13.61
N ASP A 80 20.82 2.02 -12.75
CA ASP A 80 20.67 2.15 -11.30
C ASP A 80 20.29 3.56 -10.91
N GLY A 81 20.96 4.59 -11.45
CA GLY A 81 20.62 5.98 -11.21
C GLY A 81 19.17 6.32 -11.59
N ILE A 82 18.71 5.83 -12.75
CA ILE A 82 17.31 6.00 -13.18
C ILE A 82 16.36 5.31 -12.20
N ARG A 83 16.66 4.07 -11.80
CA ARG A 83 15.77 3.32 -10.91
C ARG A 83 15.74 3.87 -9.50
N GLN A 84 16.85 4.38 -8.97
CA GLN A 84 16.86 5.05 -7.68
C GLN A 84 16.05 6.35 -7.68
N THR A 85 15.99 7.05 -8.82
CA THR A 85 15.29 8.34 -8.95
C THR A 85 13.88 8.26 -9.52
N THR A 86 13.47 7.10 -10.02
CA THR A 86 12.19 6.91 -10.71
C THR A 86 11.48 5.65 -10.20
N VAL A 87 10.19 5.80 -9.87
CA VAL A 87 9.32 4.68 -9.54
C VAL A 87 8.89 3.97 -10.81
N SER A 88 9.06 2.64 -10.86
CA SER A 88 8.58 1.84 -11.99
C SER A 88 7.15 1.38 -11.72
N LEU A 89 6.20 1.75 -12.59
CA LEU A 89 4.78 1.40 -12.41
C LEU A 89 4.54 -0.11 -12.28
N LYS A 90 5.36 -0.94 -12.94
CA LYS A 90 5.29 -2.40 -12.80
C LYS A 90 5.69 -2.91 -11.42
N GLU A 91 6.50 -2.15 -10.68
CA GLU A 91 6.99 -2.53 -9.36
C GLU A 91 6.16 -1.93 -8.21
N VAL A 92 5.18 -1.08 -8.53
CA VAL A 92 4.36 -0.38 -7.53
C VAL A 92 3.60 -1.37 -6.65
N SER A 93 3.68 -1.17 -5.34
CA SER A 93 2.96 -1.95 -4.34
C SER A 93 1.94 -1.12 -3.56
N HIS A 94 2.19 0.18 -3.41
CA HIS A 94 1.31 1.08 -2.68
C HIS A 94 1.48 2.52 -3.15
N ILE A 95 0.54 3.35 -2.73
CA ILE A 95 0.59 4.81 -2.87
C ILE A 95 0.58 5.45 -1.49
N VAL A 96 1.24 6.60 -1.37
CA VAL A 96 1.11 7.48 -0.21
C VAL A 96 -0.09 8.41 -0.45
N ARG A 97 -1.02 8.41 0.50
CA ARG A 97 -2.27 9.19 0.45
C ARG A 97 -2.18 10.47 1.24
N ASP A 98 -1.59 10.39 2.42
CA ASP A 98 -1.43 11.53 3.30
C ASP A 98 -0.25 11.33 4.25
N TYR A 99 0.05 12.35 5.06
CA TYR A 99 1.07 12.28 6.09
C TYR A 99 0.75 13.22 7.25
N ASP A 100 1.38 12.96 8.38
CA ASP A 100 1.32 13.78 9.58
C ASP A 100 2.65 13.76 10.33
N PHE A 101 2.96 14.82 11.06
CA PHE A 101 4.13 14.88 11.93
C PHE A 101 3.71 14.66 13.38
N LYS A 102 4.14 13.56 14.00
CA LYS A 102 3.85 13.23 15.40
C LYS A 102 5.14 13.08 16.18
N GLY A 103 5.46 14.07 17.02
CA GLY A 103 6.74 14.11 17.72
C GLY A 103 7.92 14.09 16.74
N ASN A 104 8.85 13.17 16.94
CA ASN A 104 10.05 13.00 16.11
C ASN A 104 9.83 12.01 14.95
N HIS A 105 8.57 11.81 14.53
CA HIS A 105 8.22 10.89 13.46
C HIS A 105 7.33 11.55 12.40
N LEU A 106 7.67 11.29 11.14
CA LEU A 106 6.78 11.47 10.00
C LEU A 106 5.96 10.19 9.85
N ILE A 107 4.65 10.32 9.98
CA ILE A 107 3.69 9.23 9.82
C ILE A 107 3.09 9.33 8.42
N GLY A 108 3.17 8.25 7.65
CA GLY A 108 2.48 8.12 6.36
C GLY A 108 1.12 7.46 6.51
N GLU A 109 0.16 7.84 5.67
CA GLU A 109 -1.00 7.02 5.33
C GLU A 109 -0.80 6.43 3.94
N MET A 110 -0.89 5.11 3.81
CA MET A 110 -0.65 4.38 2.57
C MET A 110 -1.85 3.55 2.18
N GLU A 111 -1.97 3.27 0.88
CA GLU A 111 -2.94 2.33 0.33
C GLU A 111 -2.25 1.35 -0.61
N THR A 112 -2.45 0.04 -0.40
CA THR A 112 -1.94 -1.01 -1.29
C THR A 112 -2.63 -0.94 -2.65
N THR A 113 -1.88 -1.13 -3.73
CA THR A 113 -2.44 -1.23 -5.09
C THR A 113 -2.94 -2.63 -5.39
N SER A 114 -3.79 -2.77 -6.42
CA SER A 114 -4.25 -4.08 -6.91
C SER A 114 -3.25 -4.78 -7.84
N THR A 115 -2.02 -4.28 -7.91
CA THR A 115 -0.90 -4.90 -8.64
C THR A 115 -0.44 -6.17 -7.93
N PRO A 116 0.31 -7.07 -8.59
CA PRO A 116 0.90 -8.23 -7.92
C PRO A 116 1.70 -7.86 -6.66
N ASN A 117 2.56 -6.83 -6.74
CA ASN A 117 3.35 -6.38 -5.60
C ASN A 117 2.49 -5.76 -4.49
N GLY A 118 1.39 -5.10 -4.84
CA GLY A 118 0.44 -4.58 -3.86
C GLY A 118 -0.36 -5.69 -3.17
N GLY A 119 -0.67 -6.76 -3.90
CA GLY A 119 -1.24 -7.99 -3.34
C GLY A 119 -0.29 -8.70 -2.38
N ILE A 120 1.01 -8.75 -2.69
CA ILE A 120 2.04 -9.30 -1.78
C ILE A 120 2.09 -8.47 -0.49
N LEU A 121 2.25 -7.14 -0.61
CA LEU A 121 2.27 -6.25 0.56
C LEU A 121 0.99 -6.37 1.39
N PHE A 122 -0.17 -6.43 0.75
CA PHE A 122 -1.44 -6.65 1.41
C PHE A 122 -1.51 -7.98 2.18
N GLY A 123 -0.97 -9.06 1.60
CA GLY A 123 -0.84 -10.35 2.28
C GLY A 123 0.05 -10.27 3.53
N LEU A 124 1.22 -9.66 3.40
CA LEU A 124 2.16 -9.44 4.51
C LEU A 124 1.52 -8.65 5.67
N LEU A 125 0.73 -7.62 5.35
CA LEU A 125 0.00 -6.82 6.32
C LEU A 125 -1.14 -7.61 6.98
N LYS A 126 -1.87 -8.42 6.22
CA LYS A 126 -2.90 -9.34 6.76
C LYS A 126 -2.33 -10.35 7.74
N ASP A 127 -1.14 -10.86 7.43
CA ASP A 127 -0.43 -11.83 8.26
C ASP A 127 0.27 -11.19 9.47
N LYS A 128 0.13 -9.86 9.64
CA LYS A 128 0.77 -9.07 10.70
C LYS A 128 2.29 -9.23 10.74
N THR A 129 2.90 -9.42 9.58
CA THR A 129 4.35 -9.53 9.47
C THR A 129 5.01 -8.16 9.59
N GLY A 130 6.27 -8.14 10.03
CA GLY A 130 7.03 -6.91 10.15
C GLY A 130 7.34 -6.32 8.77
N VAL A 131 6.75 -5.18 8.45
CA VAL A 131 7.05 -4.39 7.24
C VAL A 131 7.55 -3.02 7.67
N GLY A 132 8.73 -2.65 7.17
CA GLY A 132 9.35 -1.35 7.37
C GLY A 132 9.24 -0.46 6.15
N PHE A 133 9.59 0.83 6.30
CA PHE A 133 9.57 1.79 5.21
C PHE A 133 10.91 2.52 5.08
N SER A 134 11.29 2.82 3.84
CA SER A 134 12.54 3.49 3.52
C SER A 134 12.33 4.55 2.43
N MET A 135 12.80 5.76 2.73
CA MET A 135 12.66 6.90 1.83
C MET A 135 13.75 6.89 0.77
N ARG A 136 13.35 6.95 -0.51
CA ARG A 136 14.23 7.39 -1.61
C ARG A 136 14.08 8.90 -1.79
N GLY A 137 15.18 9.62 -1.80
CA GLY A 137 15.18 11.07 -2.00
C GLY A 137 16.55 11.60 -2.42
N LEU A 138 16.54 12.80 -3.00
CA LEU A 138 17.71 13.54 -3.44
C LEU A 138 17.84 14.80 -2.60
N ALA A 139 19.01 14.98 -1.99
CA ALA A 139 19.37 16.16 -1.21
C ALA A 139 20.89 16.24 -1.08
N GLU A 140 21.39 17.43 -0.79
CA GLU A 140 22.76 17.60 -0.31
C GLU A 140 22.90 17.10 1.14
N LEU A 141 24.07 16.55 1.46
CA LEU A 141 24.41 16.11 2.80
C LEU A 141 25.56 16.96 3.33
N GLU A 142 25.32 17.67 4.43
CA GLU A 142 26.39 18.28 5.21
C GLU A 142 27.00 17.21 6.12
N ARG A 143 28.25 16.84 5.85
CA ARG A 143 28.95 15.80 6.60
C ARG A 143 29.49 16.38 7.91
N GLY A 144 28.91 15.95 9.02
CA GLY A 144 29.46 16.16 10.35
C GLY A 144 30.40 15.04 10.78
N PRO A 145 31.06 15.19 11.95
CA PRO A 145 31.94 14.17 12.52
C PRO A 145 31.21 12.87 12.91
N ASP A 146 29.99 12.96 13.44
CA ASP A 146 29.23 11.79 13.93
C ASP A 146 28.07 11.38 13.02
N HIS A 147 27.44 12.36 12.36
CA HIS A 147 26.30 12.13 11.49
C HIS A 147 26.27 13.17 10.35
N SER A 148 25.56 12.84 9.28
CA SER A 148 25.30 13.78 8.19
C SER A 148 23.94 14.45 8.37
N ILE A 149 23.87 15.76 8.12
CA ILE A 149 22.63 16.54 8.16
C ILE A 149 22.12 16.70 6.73
N VAL A 150 20.86 16.32 6.50
CA VAL A 150 20.20 16.52 5.20
C VAL A 150 19.84 17.99 5.02
N LYS A 151 20.26 18.56 3.90
CA LYS A 151 19.99 19.97 3.56
C LYS A 151 18.78 20.11 2.64
N SER A 152 18.17 21.29 2.70
CA SER A 152 17.21 21.74 1.69
C SER A 152 17.98 22.15 0.40
N PRO A 153 17.43 21.90 -0.80
CA PRO A 153 16.14 21.25 -1.05
C PRO A 153 16.21 19.72 -0.95
N LEU A 154 15.16 19.13 -0.35
CA LEU A 154 14.95 17.69 -0.33
C LEU A 154 13.85 17.31 -1.33
N THR A 155 14.24 16.58 -2.37
CA THR A 155 13.31 15.98 -3.33
C THR A 155 13.01 14.55 -2.92
N ILE A 156 11.78 14.28 -2.46
CA ILE A 156 11.36 12.94 -2.06
C ILE A 156 10.83 12.20 -3.28
N ILE A 157 11.32 10.99 -3.53
CA ILE A 157 10.94 10.17 -4.69
C ILE A 157 9.84 9.18 -4.31
N ALA A 158 10.06 8.37 -3.28
CA ALA A 158 9.19 7.29 -2.83
C ALA A 158 9.47 6.89 -1.37
N PHE A 159 8.53 6.14 -0.77
CA PHE A 159 8.69 5.46 0.51
C PHE A 159 8.46 3.96 0.32
N ASP A 160 9.50 3.22 -0.06
CA ASP A 160 9.34 1.80 -0.40
C ASP A 160 9.15 0.95 0.86
N ALA A 161 8.34 -0.11 0.73
CA ALA A 161 8.12 -1.09 1.78
C ALA A 161 9.27 -2.10 1.77
N VAL A 162 10.00 -2.25 2.87
CA VAL A 162 11.24 -3.04 2.96
C VAL A 162 11.23 -3.96 4.18
N SER A 163 11.99 -5.05 4.10
CA SER A 163 12.17 -6.00 5.21
C SER A 163 13.03 -5.45 6.35
N MET A 164 13.99 -4.57 6.05
CA MET A 164 14.88 -3.95 7.05
C MET A 164 14.76 -2.42 7.01
N PRO A 165 13.92 -1.81 7.86
CA PRO A 165 13.73 -0.36 7.87
C PRO A 165 14.96 0.37 8.40
N SER A 166 15.16 1.59 7.89
CA SER A 166 16.24 2.49 8.32
C SER A 166 16.04 3.12 9.73
N HIS A 167 14.96 2.78 10.43
CA HIS A 167 14.69 3.24 11.80
C HIS A 167 13.92 2.21 12.61
N ARG A 168 14.17 2.15 13.94
CA ARG A 168 13.63 1.10 14.82
C ARG A 168 12.11 1.19 15.04
N SER A 169 11.52 2.37 14.92
CA SER A 169 10.08 2.57 15.13
C SER A 169 9.23 2.47 13.86
N ALA A 170 9.81 2.15 12.70
CA ALA A 170 9.07 1.96 11.44
C ALA A 170 8.36 0.60 11.39
N ILE A 171 7.50 0.36 12.38
CA ILE A 171 6.64 -0.82 12.46
C ILE A 171 5.21 -0.36 12.19
N VAL A 172 4.48 -1.12 11.38
CA VAL A 172 3.07 -0.84 11.10
C VAL A 172 2.24 -0.97 12.37
N ASP A 173 1.43 0.05 12.68
CA ASP A 173 0.44 -0.07 13.74
C ASP A 173 -0.80 -0.80 13.20
N PHE A 174 -0.90 -2.07 13.55
CA PHE A 174 -2.02 -2.91 13.14
C PHE A 174 -3.37 -2.47 13.73
N ASN A 175 -3.39 -1.68 14.80
CA ASN A 175 -4.64 -1.16 15.37
C ASN A 175 -5.25 -0.03 14.54
N GLU A 176 -4.41 0.72 13.81
CA GLU A 176 -4.86 1.81 12.92
C GLU A 176 -5.08 1.32 11.46
N MET A 177 -4.82 0.04 11.17
CA MET A 177 -5.01 -0.53 9.84
C MET A 177 -6.49 -0.75 9.54
N LYS A 178 -6.91 -0.31 8.35
CA LYS A 178 -8.24 -0.54 7.78
C LYS A 178 -8.09 -1.29 6.48
N PHE A 179 -9.08 -2.10 6.15
CA PHE A 179 -9.09 -2.77 4.86
C PHE A 179 -10.28 -2.32 4.00
N GLU A 180 -10.03 -1.93 2.75
CA GLU A 180 -11.08 -1.59 1.79
C GLU A 180 -11.69 -2.86 1.23
N HIS A 181 -13.00 -3.03 1.37
CA HIS A 181 -13.73 -4.25 1.03
C HIS A 181 -14.37 -4.24 -0.39
N ASN A 182 -14.08 -5.26 -1.22
CA ASN A 182 -14.76 -5.67 -2.47
C ASN A 182 -16.02 -6.50 -2.25
N VAL A 183 -17.10 -6.16 -2.93
CA VAL A 183 -18.47 -6.29 -2.44
C VAL A 183 -19.21 -7.56 -2.91
N LEU A 184 -20.11 -8.11 -2.08
CA LEU A 184 -21.11 -9.10 -2.51
C LEU A 184 -21.99 -8.35 -3.48
N PHE A 185 -22.77 -9.07 -4.25
CA PHE A 185 -23.79 -8.54 -5.13
C PHE A 185 -25.00 -9.48 -5.06
N GLU A 186 -26.23 -8.99 -5.06
CA GLU A 186 -27.43 -9.76 -5.40
C GLU A 186 -27.74 -9.47 -6.86
N SER A 187 -27.93 -10.52 -7.64
CA SER A 187 -28.56 -10.38 -8.95
C SER A 187 -30.06 -10.10 -8.81
N GLU A 188 -30.68 -9.53 -9.85
CA GLU A 188 -32.14 -9.35 -9.93
C GLU A 188 -32.92 -10.68 -9.85
N SER A 189 -32.25 -11.80 -10.16
CA SER A 189 -32.77 -13.16 -10.03
C SER A 189 -32.67 -13.74 -8.61
N GLY A 190 -32.20 -12.96 -7.63
CA GLY A 190 -32.05 -13.35 -6.23
C GLY A 190 -30.85 -14.25 -5.96
N LEU A 191 -29.80 -14.25 -6.80
CA LEU A 191 -28.57 -14.97 -6.52
C LEU A 191 -27.60 -14.07 -5.74
N VAL A 192 -26.99 -14.61 -4.68
CA VAL A 192 -25.96 -13.93 -3.90
C VAL A 192 -24.59 -14.23 -4.52
N CYS A 193 -23.95 -13.20 -5.06
CA CYS A 193 -22.64 -13.25 -5.67
C CYS A 193 -21.55 -12.71 -4.74
N PHE A 194 -20.52 -13.50 -4.46
CA PHE A 194 -19.36 -13.12 -3.66
C PHE A 194 -18.09 -13.30 -4.48
N ASN A 195 -17.26 -12.25 -4.62
CA ASN A 195 -15.98 -12.31 -5.33
C ASN A 195 -16.06 -12.98 -6.72
N GLY A 196 -17.12 -12.68 -7.49
CA GLY A 196 -17.32 -13.19 -8.85
C GLY A 196 -17.96 -14.59 -8.96
N ARG A 197 -18.45 -15.21 -7.87
CA ARG A 197 -19.23 -16.46 -7.90
C ARG A 197 -20.62 -16.25 -7.31
N CYS A 198 -21.66 -16.75 -7.98
CA CYS A 198 -23.06 -16.57 -7.57
C CYS A 198 -23.66 -17.87 -7.02
N PHE A 199 -24.45 -17.73 -5.95
CA PHE A 199 -25.06 -18.82 -5.20
C PHE A 199 -26.56 -18.55 -5.01
N MET A 200 -27.37 -19.59 -4.90
CA MET A 200 -28.74 -19.45 -4.39
C MET A 200 -28.68 -18.98 -2.92
N PRO A 201 -29.55 -18.06 -2.45
CA PRO A 201 -29.45 -17.45 -1.11
C PRO A 201 -29.38 -18.47 0.02
N GLU A 202 -30.29 -19.43 -0.01
CA GLU A 202 -30.39 -20.50 0.99
C GLU A 202 -29.22 -21.49 0.94
N TYR A 203 -28.54 -21.59 -0.20
CA TYR A 203 -27.27 -22.32 -0.29
C TYR A 203 -26.11 -21.46 0.23
N PHE A 204 -26.11 -20.16 -0.08
CA PHE A 204 -25.13 -19.21 0.43
C PHE A 204 -25.15 -19.13 1.96
N ASP A 205 -26.33 -19.06 2.57
CA ASP A 205 -26.52 -19.06 4.02
C ASP A 205 -25.98 -20.35 4.65
N LYS A 206 -26.27 -21.50 4.03
CA LYS A 206 -25.67 -22.78 4.44
C LYS A 206 -24.14 -22.76 4.33
N LEU A 207 -23.56 -22.15 3.29
CA LEU A 207 -22.11 -22.01 3.16
C LEU A 207 -21.52 -21.11 4.26
N ILE A 208 -22.26 -20.11 4.73
CA ILE A 208 -21.85 -19.27 5.87
C ILE A 208 -21.96 -20.04 7.20
N GLU A 209 -23.08 -20.71 7.43
CA GLU A 209 -23.34 -21.49 8.65
C GLU A 209 -22.38 -22.67 8.81
N THR A 210 -22.07 -23.35 7.71
CA THR A 210 -21.06 -24.42 7.65
C THR A 210 -19.63 -23.88 7.65
N LYS A 211 -19.45 -22.55 7.70
CA LYS A 211 -18.16 -21.84 7.70
C LYS A 211 -17.31 -22.10 6.45
N MET A 212 -17.94 -22.52 5.35
CA MET A 212 -17.30 -22.66 4.04
C MET A 212 -17.03 -21.30 3.40
N ILE A 213 -17.81 -20.26 3.73
CA ILE A 213 -17.55 -18.86 3.41
C ILE A 213 -17.49 -18.08 4.74
N ARG A 214 -16.50 -17.20 4.92
CA ARG A 214 -16.35 -16.34 6.12
C ARG A 214 -16.16 -14.89 5.69
N PHE A 215 -16.87 -13.97 6.34
CA PHE A 215 -16.77 -12.54 6.03
C PHE A 215 -15.70 -11.82 6.81
N PHE A 216 -15.51 -12.14 8.09
CA PHE A 216 -14.41 -11.63 8.92
C PHE A 216 -14.19 -12.57 10.10
N ASP A 217 -12.95 -12.99 10.33
CA ASP A 217 -12.54 -13.35 11.67
C ASP A 217 -12.37 -12.01 12.43
N LYS A 218 -13.22 -11.79 13.44
CA LYS A 218 -13.02 -10.74 14.44
C LYS A 218 -11.60 -10.87 15.02
N TRP A 219 -11.00 -9.72 15.29
CA TRP A 219 -10.02 -9.48 16.36
C TRP A 219 -9.15 -10.67 16.77
N ILE A 220 -7.96 -10.72 16.20
CA ILE A 220 -6.72 -10.86 16.98
C ILE A 220 -5.95 -9.57 16.76
#